data_AF-A0A6D2WS10-F1
#
_entry.id   AF-A0A6D2WS10-F1
#
_cell.length_a   1.000
_cell.length_b   1.000
_cell.length_c   1.000
_cell.angle_alpha   90.00
_cell.angle_beta   90.00
_cell.angle_gamma   90.00
#
_symmetry.space_group_name_H-M   'P 1'
#
loop_
_entity.id
_entity.type
_entity.pdbx_description
1 polymer ?
#
loop_
_entity_poly.entity_id
_entity_poly.type
_entity_poly.pdbx_seq_one_letter_code
_entity_poly.pdbx_strand_id
1 'polypeptide(L)'
;MARNVVYPLYQLGGPQLRVFRTNFFIQLVRPGVAQPEDTVQFRIPMEMTRVDLRNYLEGIYNVPVAAVRTRVQHGSNKRRDHRNVRIKKPDYKVAYVQLAHGQTFTFPDLFPEKDESPEGSAADDLYSMLEEERQQRQSSDPRRGGVPSWFGL
;
A
#
# COMPACT_ATOMS: atom_id res chain seq x y z
N MET A 1 -12.73 -20.47 -1.20
CA MET A 1 -11.51 -21.15 -1.69
C MET A 1 -10.29 -20.80 -0.81
N ALA A 2 -9.23 -21.61 -0.86
CA ALA A 2 -7.87 -21.40 -0.34
C ALA A 2 -6.81 -21.66 -1.45
N ARG A 3 -5.66 -20.97 -1.40
CA ARG A 3 -4.48 -21.16 -2.28
C ARG A 3 -3.57 -22.27 -1.77
N ASN A 4 -2.83 -22.93 -2.67
CA ASN A 4 -1.85 -23.98 -2.34
C ASN A 4 -2.43 -25.13 -1.50
N VAL A 5 -3.70 -25.50 -1.75
CA VAL A 5 -4.41 -26.60 -1.09
C VAL A 5 -5.06 -27.45 -2.17
N VAL A 6 -5.04 -28.77 -2.00
CA VAL A 6 -5.73 -29.71 -2.89
C VAL A 6 -7.23 -29.64 -2.63
N TYR A 7 -8.02 -29.41 -3.68
CA TYR A 7 -9.47 -29.42 -3.57
C TYR A 7 -10.02 -30.84 -3.74
N PRO A 8 -11.05 -31.22 -2.95
CA PRO A 8 -11.70 -32.50 -3.14
C PRO A 8 -12.43 -32.50 -4.50
N LEU A 9 -12.35 -33.62 -5.21
CA LEU A 9 -13.07 -33.82 -6.45
C LEU A 9 -14.57 -33.86 -6.16
N TYR A 10 -15.34 -33.02 -6.85
CA TYR A 10 -16.79 -33.02 -6.74
C TYR A 10 -17.41 -34.12 -7.61
N GLN A 11 -18.40 -34.84 -7.05
CA GLN A 11 -19.25 -35.80 -7.76
C GLN A 11 -20.71 -35.36 -7.67
N LEU A 12 -21.50 -35.66 -8.69
CA LEU A 12 -22.93 -35.30 -8.73
C LEU A 12 -23.67 -35.90 -7.52
N GLY A 13 -24.45 -35.06 -6.83
CA GLY A 13 -25.15 -35.45 -5.58
C GLY A 13 -24.26 -35.39 -4.34
N GLY A 14 -22.97 -35.09 -4.49
CA GLY A 14 -22.07 -34.87 -3.36
C GLY A 14 -22.37 -33.58 -2.57
N PRO A 15 -21.80 -33.45 -1.36
CA PRO A 15 -22.01 -32.29 -0.51
C PRO A 15 -21.41 -31.01 -1.09
N GLN A 16 -21.95 -29.86 -0.68
CA GLN A 16 -21.42 -28.55 -1.04
C GLN A 16 -20.01 -28.35 -0.47
N LEU A 17 -19.08 -27.90 -1.32
CA LEU A 17 -17.74 -27.49 -0.91
C LEU A 17 -17.81 -26.28 0.03
N ARG A 18 -17.26 -26.43 1.24
CA ARG A 18 -17.17 -25.36 2.26
C ARG A 18 -15.73 -25.15 2.68
N VAL A 19 -15.32 -23.90 2.83
CA VAL A 19 -13.98 -23.53 3.31
C VAL A 19 -14.16 -22.66 4.54
N PHE A 20 -13.77 -23.17 5.70
CA PHE A 20 -13.93 -22.47 6.98
C PHE A 20 -12.82 -21.44 7.22
N ARG A 21 -11.59 -21.80 6.90
CA ARG A 21 -10.41 -20.94 7.07
C ARG A 21 -9.78 -20.69 5.72
N THR A 22 -10.13 -19.55 5.13
CA THR A 22 -9.49 -19.12 3.88
C THR A 22 -8.10 -18.56 4.17
N ASN A 23 -7.17 -18.73 3.25
CA ASN A 23 -5.82 -18.17 3.32
C ASN A 23 -5.60 -17.10 2.22
N PHE A 24 -6.70 -16.48 1.80
CA PHE A 24 -6.69 -15.36 0.87
C PHE A 24 -6.53 -14.06 1.65
N PHE A 25 -5.60 -13.24 1.17
CA PHE A 25 -5.35 -11.91 1.67
C PHE A 25 -5.57 -10.93 0.52
N ILE A 26 -6.47 -9.97 0.72
CA ILE A 26 -6.78 -8.94 -0.26
C ILE A 26 -6.27 -7.60 0.25
N GLN A 27 -5.90 -6.71 -0.67
CA GLN A 27 -5.43 -5.37 -0.35
C GLN A 27 -6.31 -4.35 -1.06
N LEU A 28 -6.86 -3.39 -0.32
CA LEU A 28 -7.59 -2.25 -0.88
C LEU A 28 -6.56 -1.23 -1.38
N VAL A 29 -6.68 -0.79 -2.63
CA VAL A 29 -5.68 0.09 -3.26
C VAL A 29 -6.38 1.31 -3.86
N ARG A 30 -5.78 2.49 -3.67
CA ARG A 30 -6.24 3.72 -4.30
C ARG A 30 -6.23 3.56 -5.83
N PRO A 31 -7.33 3.89 -6.53
CA PRO A 31 -7.35 3.81 -7.99
C PRO A 31 -6.37 4.82 -8.59
N GLY A 32 -5.58 4.37 -9.57
CA GLY A 32 -4.57 5.22 -10.23
C GLY A 32 -5.13 6.08 -11.36
N VAL A 33 -6.36 5.81 -11.80
CA VAL A 33 -7.11 6.59 -12.79
C VAL A 33 -8.49 6.87 -12.22
N ALA A 34 -9.17 7.90 -12.73
CA ALA A 34 -10.54 8.20 -12.33
C ALA A 34 -11.43 6.96 -12.48
N GLN A 35 -12.17 6.65 -11.42
CA GLN A 35 -13.16 5.58 -11.37
C GLN A 35 -14.48 6.17 -10.91
N PRO A 36 -15.62 5.57 -11.27
CA PRO A 36 -16.91 5.92 -10.71
C PRO A 36 -16.91 5.74 -9.18
N GLU A 37 -17.76 6.50 -8.49
CA GLU A 37 -17.83 6.51 -7.01
C GLU A 37 -18.30 5.18 -6.40
N ASP A 38 -19.00 4.36 -7.18
CA ASP A 38 -19.46 3.01 -6.80
C ASP A 38 -18.35 1.94 -6.93
N THR A 39 -17.22 2.28 -7.55
CA THR A 39 -16.21 1.32 -7.99
C THR A 39 -14.99 1.35 -7.08
N VAL A 40 -14.77 0.22 -6.39
CA VAL A 40 -13.64 0.01 -5.48
C VAL A 40 -12.61 -0.92 -6.11
N GLN A 41 -11.33 -0.58 -5.94
CA GLN A 41 -10.23 -1.35 -6.50
C GLN A 41 -9.51 -2.17 -5.41
N PHE A 42 -9.35 -3.46 -5.67
CA PHE A 42 -8.60 -4.39 -4.82
C PHE A 42 -7.46 -5.05 -5.60
N ARG A 43 -6.42 -5.45 -4.87
CA ARG A 43 -5.45 -6.46 -5.31
C ARG A 43 -5.76 -7.77 -4.62
N ILE A 44 -5.83 -8.83 -5.42
CA ILE A 44 -6.20 -10.17 -4.99
C ILE A 44 -5.15 -11.18 -5.47
N PRO A 45 -5.02 -12.35 -4.80
CA PRO A 45 -4.09 -13.38 -5.24
C PRO A 45 -4.53 -14.02 -6.57
N MET A 46 -3.58 -14.69 -7.24
CA MET A 46 -3.76 -15.21 -8.60
C MET A 46 -4.78 -16.35 -8.66
N GLU A 47 -4.97 -17.09 -7.58
CA GLU A 47 -5.87 -18.24 -7.48
C GLU A 47 -7.33 -17.80 -7.23
N MET A 48 -7.54 -16.57 -6.75
CA MET A 48 -8.86 -16.09 -6.34
C MET A 48 -9.72 -15.71 -7.54
N THR A 49 -10.97 -16.16 -7.53
CA THR A 49 -11.96 -15.88 -8.60
C THR A 49 -12.88 -14.71 -8.24
N ARG A 50 -13.68 -14.26 -9.22
CA ARG A 50 -14.69 -13.21 -9.04
C ARG A 50 -15.78 -13.61 -8.03
N VAL A 51 -16.19 -14.88 -8.06
CA VAL A 51 -17.21 -15.43 -7.16
C VAL A 51 -16.65 -15.58 -5.75
N ASP A 52 -15.39 -16.03 -5.62
CA ASP A 52 -14.72 -16.08 -4.32
C ASP A 52 -14.64 -14.70 -3.67
N LEU A 53 -14.28 -13.66 -4.45
CA LEU A 53 -14.18 -12.29 -3.92
C LEU A 53 -15.53 -11.76 -3.46
N ARG A 54 -16.60 -12.02 -4.22
CA ARG A 54 -17.96 -11.64 -3.83
C ARG A 54 -18.34 -12.28 -2.49
N ASN A 55 -18.24 -13.61 -2.39
CA ASN A 55 -18.58 -14.35 -1.17
C ASN A 55 -17.69 -13.94 0.01
N TYR A 56 -16.42 -13.62 -0.24
CA TYR A 56 -15.48 -13.18 0.78
C TYR A 56 -15.86 -11.80 1.34
N LEU A 57 -16.21 -10.84 0.49
CA LEU A 57 -16.62 -9.50 0.91
C LEU A 57 -17.99 -9.49 1.59
N GLU A 58 -18.96 -10.21 1.03
CA GLU A 58 -20.30 -10.35 1.61
C GLU A 58 -20.25 -11.13 2.94
N GLY A 59 -19.44 -12.18 3.03
CA GLY A 59 -19.41 -13.06 4.21
C GLY A 59 -18.54 -12.56 5.38
N ILE A 60 -17.43 -11.88 5.12
CA ILE A 60 -16.51 -11.41 6.18
C ILE A 60 -16.78 -9.95 6.54
N TYR A 61 -16.98 -9.10 5.53
CA TYR A 61 -17.10 -7.65 5.72
C TYR A 61 -18.55 -7.15 5.58
N ASN A 62 -19.51 -8.02 5.24
CA ASN A 62 -20.92 -7.67 5.03
C ASN A 62 -21.11 -6.55 3.98
N VAL A 63 -20.22 -6.50 2.98
CA VAL A 63 -20.29 -5.48 1.91
C VAL A 63 -21.15 -6.02 0.77
N PRO A 64 -22.25 -5.35 0.39
CA PRO A 64 -23.10 -5.81 -0.70
C PRO A 64 -22.47 -5.47 -2.06
N VAL A 65 -22.20 -6.49 -2.87
CA VAL A 65 -21.48 -6.35 -4.13
C VAL A 65 -22.42 -6.58 -5.32
N ALA A 66 -22.46 -5.61 -6.25
CA ALA A 66 -23.27 -5.71 -7.47
C ALA A 66 -22.53 -6.48 -8.58
N ALA A 67 -21.28 -6.11 -8.86
CA ALA A 67 -20.50 -6.72 -9.93
C ALA A 67 -19.00 -6.77 -9.59
N VAL A 68 -18.32 -7.82 -10.07
CA VAL A 68 -16.87 -8.00 -9.91
C VAL A 68 -16.22 -8.25 -11.26
N ARG A 69 -15.24 -7.41 -11.61
CA ARG A 69 -14.42 -7.54 -12.81
C ARG A 69 -12.96 -7.68 -12.42
N THR A 70 -12.27 -8.68 -12.93
CA THR A 70 -10.87 -8.96 -12.57
C THR A 70 -9.99 -8.99 -13.81
N ARG A 71 -8.76 -8.52 -13.69
CA ARG A 71 -7.72 -8.64 -14.72
C ARG A 71 -6.37 -9.01 -14.09
N VAL A 72 -5.55 -9.74 -14.81
CA VAL A 72 -4.16 -10.03 -14.41
C VAL A 72 -3.27 -8.88 -14.87
N GLN A 73 -2.46 -8.33 -13.96
CA GLN A 73 -1.48 -7.30 -14.26
C GLN A 73 -0.09 -7.92 -14.32
N HIS A 74 0.57 -7.76 -15.47
CA HIS A 74 1.96 -8.14 -15.63
C HIS A 74 2.88 -7.15 -14.90
N GLY A 75 3.78 -7.68 -14.08
CA GLY A 75 4.89 -6.96 -13.46
C GLY A 75 6.08 -6.85 -14.41
N SER A 76 6.73 -5.69 -14.44
CA SER A 76 7.89 -5.47 -15.33
C SER A 76 9.03 -6.47 -15.08
N ASN A 77 9.63 -6.95 -16.15
CA ASN A 77 10.83 -7.81 -16.16
C ASN A 77 12.02 -7.13 -16.86
N LYS A 78 12.01 -5.79 -16.93
CA LYS A 78 13.04 -5.01 -17.65
C LYS A 78 14.27 -4.72 -16.78
N ARG A 79 14.09 -4.59 -15.46
CA ARG A 79 15.18 -4.24 -14.52
C ARG A 79 16.22 -5.36 -14.52
N ARG A 80 17.49 -4.97 -14.51
CA ARG A 80 18.62 -5.90 -14.36
C ARG A 80 19.45 -5.53 -13.14
N ASP A 81 20.11 -6.53 -12.58
CA ASP A 81 21.04 -6.36 -11.49
C ASP A 81 22.46 -6.01 -11.99
N HIS A 82 23.37 -5.72 -11.07
CA HIS A 82 24.79 -5.46 -11.35
C HIS A 82 25.49 -6.63 -12.09
N ARG A 83 24.96 -7.85 -11.96
CA ARG A 83 25.40 -9.06 -12.70
C ARG A 83 24.69 -9.27 -14.04
N ASN A 84 23.97 -8.26 -14.54
CA ASN A 84 23.15 -8.33 -15.76
C ASN A 84 22.00 -9.37 -15.72
N VAL A 85 21.62 -9.86 -14.53
CA VAL A 85 20.49 -10.79 -14.33
C VAL A 85 19.16 -10.03 -14.27
N ARG A 86 18.13 -10.52 -14.96
CA ARG A 86 16.80 -9.87 -14.95
C ARG A 86 16.09 -10.05 -13.60
N ILE A 87 15.50 -8.98 -13.09
CA ILE A 87 14.72 -8.96 -11.85
C ILE A 87 13.24 -8.83 -12.21
N LYS A 88 12.49 -9.92 -12.01
CA LYS A 88 11.05 -9.99 -12.28
C LYS A 88 10.27 -9.37 -11.11
N LYS A 89 9.48 -8.34 -11.38
CA LYS A 89 8.45 -7.89 -10.42
C LYS A 89 7.31 -8.91 -10.41
N PRO A 90 6.77 -9.28 -9.24
CA PRO A 90 5.69 -10.25 -9.14
C PRO A 90 4.44 -9.73 -9.86
N ASP A 91 3.81 -10.63 -10.61
CA ASP A 91 2.52 -10.36 -11.24
C ASP A 91 1.43 -10.39 -10.15
N TYR A 92 0.38 -9.61 -10.34
CA TYR A 92 -0.74 -9.55 -9.39
C TYR A 92 -2.06 -9.43 -10.12
N LYS A 93 -3.15 -9.81 -9.45
CA LYS A 93 -4.50 -9.70 -10.01
C LYS A 93 -5.20 -8.48 -9.42
N VAL A 94 -5.79 -7.67 -10.28
CA VAL A 94 -6.60 -6.50 -9.90
C VAL A 94 -8.07 -6.86 -10.01
N ALA A 95 -8.85 -6.48 -9.01
CA ALA A 95 -10.29 -6.58 -9.01
C ALA A 95 -10.92 -5.19 -8.92
N TYR A 96 -11.93 -4.95 -9.75
CA TYR A 96 -12.83 -3.81 -9.72
C TYR A 96 -14.17 -4.32 -9.23
N VAL A 97 -14.60 -3.81 -8.08
CA VAL A 97 -15.80 -4.23 -7.38
C VAL A 97 -16.77 -3.05 -7.38
N GLN A 98 -17.96 -3.25 -7.93
CA GLN A 98 -19.03 -2.25 -7.86
C GLN A 98 -19.92 -2.55 -6.65
N LEU A 99 -20.12 -1.55 -5.81
CA LEU A 99 -20.99 -1.64 -4.65
C LEU A 99 -22.46 -1.70 -5.09
N ALA A 100 -23.28 -2.42 -4.33
CA ALA A 100 -24.72 -2.45 -4.54
C ALA A 100 -25.42 -1.29 -3.82
N HIS A 101 -26.73 -1.13 -4.08
CA HIS A 101 -27.61 -0.17 -3.39
C HIS A 101 -27.20 1.31 -3.52
N GLY A 102 -26.45 1.67 -4.57
CA GLY A 102 -26.03 3.06 -4.80
C GLY A 102 -25.08 3.60 -3.75
N GLN A 103 -24.38 2.74 -3.01
CA GLN A 103 -23.36 3.16 -2.05
C GLN A 103 -22.14 3.73 -2.79
N THR A 104 -21.60 4.81 -2.26
CA THR A 104 -20.40 5.48 -2.77
C THR A 104 -19.22 5.23 -1.83
N PHE A 105 -18.04 5.03 -2.38
CA PHE A 105 -16.81 4.85 -1.60
C PHE A 105 -15.68 5.70 -2.15
N THR A 106 -15.11 6.54 -1.30
CA THR A 106 -13.92 7.33 -1.59
C THR A 106 -12.76 6.83 -0.72
N PHE A 107 -11.60 6.58 -1.34
CA PHE A 107 -10.42 6.12 -0.62
C PHE A 107 -9.96 7.23 0.36
N PRO A 108 -9.95 6.97 1.68
CA PRO A 108 -9.63 7.98 2.68
C PRO A 108 -8.16 8.41 2.61
N ASP A 109 -7.86 9.60 3.11
CA ASP A 109 -6.47 9.96 3.35
C ASP A 109 -5.97 9.27 4.63
N LEU A 110 -4.94 8.45 4.49
CA LEU A 110 -4.34 7.71 5.61
C LEU A 110 -3.21 8.49 6.27
N PHE A 111 -2.71 9.54 5.61
CA PHE A 111 -1.61 10.36 6.09
C PHE A 111 -1.99 11.84 6.01
N PRO A 112 -2.99 12.28 6.80
CA PRO A 112 -3.28 13.69 6.91
C PRO A 112 -2.04 14.44 7.41
N GLU A 113 -1.96 15.73 7.07
CA GLU A 113 -0.96 16.61 7.65
C GLU A 113 -1.07 16.51 9.17
N LYS A 114 0.07 16.23 9.82
CA LYS A 114 0.11 16.08 11.26
C LYS A 114 -0.03 17.47 11.87
N ASP A 115 -0.83 17.57 12.92
CA ASP A 115 -0.70 18.67 13.87
C ASP A 115 0.72 18.66 14.47
N GLU A 116 1.22 19.83 14.86
CA GLU A 116 2.58 20.00 15.40
C GLU A 116 2.89 18.93 16.46
N SER A 117 4.06 18.31 16.35
CA SER A 117 4.46 17.19 17.21
C SER A 117 4.44 17.60 18.68
N PRO A 118 4.03 16.71 19.60
CA PRO A 118 4.13 17.00 21.03
C PRO A 118 5.60 17.28 21.38
N GLU A 119 5.86 18.48 21.89
CA GLU A 119 7.17 18.96 22.30
C GLU A 119 7.84 17.97 23.28
N GLY A 120 9.15 17.73 23.12
CA GLY A 120 9.98 17.09 24.15
C GLY A 120 10.37 15.63 23.88
N SER A 121 10.48 15.19 22.63
CA SER A 121 11.17 13.92 22.33
C SER A 121 12.69 14.13 22.32
N ALA A 122 13.49 13.18 22.81
CA ALA A 122 14.96 13.29 22.82
C ALA A 122 15.58 13.48 21.41
N ALA A 123 14.86 13.11 20.35
CA ALA A 123 15.26 13.40 18.98
C ALA A 123 15.08 14.88 18.62
N ASP A 124 14.01 15.49 19.12
CA ASP A 124 13.68 16.91 18.92
C ASP A 124 14.70 17.82 19.62
N ASP A 125 15.11 17.46 20.84
CA ASP A 125 16.21 18.12 21.55
C ASP A 125 17.53 18.04 20.76
N LEU A 126 17.82 16.91 20.12
CA LEU A 126 19.01 16.78 19.29
C LEU A 126 18.92 17.64 18.03
N TYR A 127 17.73 17.76 17.43
CA TYR A 127 17.51 18.66 16.29
C TYR A 127 17.63 20.13 16.69
N SER A 128 17.06 20.55 17.82
CA SER A 128 17.15 21.93 18.31
C SER A 128 18.59 22.32 18.63
N MET A 129 19.36 21.46 19.30
CA MET A 129 20.79 21.69 19.55
C MET A 129 21.60 21.85 18.26
N LEU A 130 21.36 21.00 17.26
CA LEU A 130 22.03 21.10 15.95
C LEU A 130 21.67 22.40 15.22
N GLU A 131 20.41 22.84 15.33
CA GLU A 131 19.92 24.06 14.71
C GLU A 131 20.48 25.32 15.40
N GLU A 132 20.55 25.31 16.73
CA GLU A 132 21.22 26.34 17.53
C GLU A 132 22.71 26.45 17.19
N GLU A 133 23.45 25.33 17.13
CA GLU A 133 24.85 25.34 16.72
C GLU A 133 25.03 25.92 15.31
N ARG A 134 24.12 25.60 14.39
CA ARG A 134 24.14 26.13 13.03
C ARG A 134 23.91 27.63 12.99
N GLN A 135 22.98 28.15 13.81
CA GLN A 135 22.69 29.58 13.91
C GLN A 135 23.83 30.35 14.58
N GLN A 136 24.47 29.76 15.60
CA GLN A 136 25.60 30.37 16.29
C GLN A 136 26.86 30.46 15.43
N ARG A 137 27.05 29.53 14.48
CA ARG A 137 28.12 29.60 13.48
C ARG A 137 27.83 30.75 12.50
N GLN A 138 28.26 31.96 12.86
CA GLN A 138 28.23 33.11 11.97
C GLN A 138 29.03 32.81 10.69
N SER A 139 28.51 33.22 9.54
CA SER A 139 29.22 33.11 8.26
C SER A 139 30.58 33.80 8.35
N SER A 140 31.61 33.17 7.80
CA SER A 140 32.95 33.75 7.78
C SER A 140 32.93 35.12 7.10
N ASP A 141 33.55 36.12 7.75
CA ASP A 141 33.71 37.45 7.17
C ASP A 141 34.55 37.36 5.88
N PRO A 142 34.00 37.73 4.71
CA PRO A 142 34.73 37.66 3.44
C PRO A 142 36.03 38.47 3.45
N ARG A 143 36.14 39.50 4.30
CA ARG A 143 37.34 40.35 4.42
C ARG A 143 38.48 39.68 5.19
N ARG A 144 38.22 38.62 5.95
CA ARG A 144 39.24 37.90 6.72
C ARG A 144 40.10 36.96 5.87
N GLY A 145 39.81 36.78 4.58
CA GLY A 145 40.64 36.00 3.67
C GLY A 145 40.87 34.54 4.08
N GLY A 146 39.95 33.95 4.87
CA GLY A 146 40.05 32.57 5.36
C GLY A 146 40.83 32.39 6.67
N VAL A 147 41.26 33.47 7.34
CA VAL A 147 41.91 33.39 8.66
C VAL A 147 40.88 33.02 9.75
N PRO A 148 41.16 32.07 10.66
CA PRO A 148 40.24 31.66 11.72
C PRO A 148 39.81 32.82 12.64
N SER A 149 38.52 32.89 12.99
CA SER A 149 37.96 33.91 13.89
C SER A 149 38.10 33.58 15.38
N TRP A 150 38.71 32.45 15.72
CA TRP A 150 38.87 31.96 17.09
C TRP A 150 39.91 32.75 17.91
N PHE A 151 40.99 33.23 17.28
CA PHE A 151 42.05 33.97 17.97
C PHE A 151 41.72 35.47 18.02
N GLY A 152 41.57 36.02 19.23
CA GLY A 152 41.28 37.44 19.50
C GLY A 152 42.51 38.27 19.92
N LEU A 153 43.70 37.85 19.48
CA LEU A 153 45.00 38.44 19.83
C LEU A 153 45.21 39.82 19.18
#